data_AF-A0A9W9YPD9-F1
#
_entry.id   AF-A0A9W9YPD9-F1
#
_cell.length_a   1.000
_cell.length_b   1.000
_cell.length_c   1.000
_cell.angle_alpha   90.00
_cell.angle_beta   90.00
_cell.angle_gamma   90.00
#
_symmetry.space_group_name_H-M   'P 1'
#
loop_
_entity.id
_entity.type
_entity.pdbx_description
1 polymer ?
#
loop_
_entity_poly.entity_id
_entity_poly.type
_entity_poly.pdbx_seq_one_letter_code
_entity_poly.pdbx_strand_id
1 'polypeptide(L)'
;MLQCRKRTAQQVAGAGGKRQRTAKPAAMYDHRRNMFSKRHDYSHGRHMPWAALGAWFMGPKAENGDVFQDLVTQAINSQRSFRHHLYFPCDPPYVTDELREGEAYKEAMDKLKTEMENLQNAMMDDDDDDDDDDDDDDDDDDDDDDDDDDDDDEDEDDDDDDESIFFLYLFMHLFMYLFIQGHVNWDVAMPAHLGYICALLYNQNNCAAEASTVTTSFELEVGTDLCVMMGFDRDKSMGHLVTGGSVANIEALWAARNVKFFPLGLQKALMKEKKLAAAKHYKVFFPQRGKKGERGELIGGSEWELLNLETASILDMPDDVEKLTGLEHSAFMDVMSDYLYESIGTSEFLSTSSSR
;
A
#
# COMPACT_ATOMS: atom_id res chain seq x y z
N MET A 1 83.83 -17.21 9.10
CA MET A 1 83.90 -15.97 8.30
C MET A 1 82.60 -15.20 8.55
N LEU A 2 82.67 -14.18 9.40
CA LEU A 2 81.58 -13.23 9.70
C LEU A 2 81.77 -11.98 8.84
N GLN A 3 80.66 -11.35 8.42
CA GLN A 3 80.39 -9.90 8.26
C GLN A 3 79.37 -9.72 7.11
N CYS A 4 78.14 -9.23 7.30
CA CYS A 4 77.66 -7.97 7.90
C CYS A 4 78.33 -6.73 7.31
N ARG A 5 77.57 -5.87 6.60
CA ARG A 5 77.52 -4.43 6.92
C ARG A 5 76.45 -3.64 6.16
N LYS A 6 75.76 -2.84 6.98
CA LYS A 6 74.84 -1.73 6.71
C LYS A 6 75.54 -0.50 6.11
N ARG A 7 74.71 0.52 5.79
CA ARG A 7 74.91 2.00 5.80
C ARG A 7 75.15 2.60 4.40
N THR A 8 74.65 3.78 4.00
CA THR A 8 73.89 4.89 4.63
C THR A 8 73.38 5.83 3.52
N ALA A 9 72.45 6.70 3.90
CA ALA A 9 71.95 7.87 3.17
C ALA A 9 73.02 8.77 2.53
N GLN A 10 72.72 9.37 1.37
CA GLN A 10 72.56 10.84 1.23
C GLN A 10 72.04 11.26 -0.14
N GLN A 11 71.26 12.35 -0.11
CA GLN A 11 70.56 13.06 -1.18
C GLN A 11 71.46 13.57 -2.31
N VAL A 12 70.91 13.67 -3.53
CA VAL A 12 71.14 14.83 -4.41
C VAL A 12 69.82 15.19 -5.09
N ALA A 13 69.44 16.46 -4.95
CA ALA A 13 68.24 17.09 -5.47
C ALA A 13 68.30 17.36 -6.98
N GLY A 14 67.13 17.49 -7.63
CA GLY A 14 67.05 18.00 -9.01
C GLY A 14 65.68 17.91 -9.69
N ALA A 15 64.77 18.82 -9.30
CA ALA A 15 63.79 19.53 -10.13
C ALA A 15 62.82 18.81 -11.10
N GLY A 16 61.52 19.00 -10.84
CA GLY A 16 60.62 19.63 -11.83
C GLY A 16 59.55 18.75 -12.50
N GLY A 17 58.31 18.79 -11.98
CA GLY A 17 57.12 18.37 -12.72
C GLY A 17 55.96 17.84 -11.87
N LYS A 18 55.29 18.71 -11.09
CA LYS A 18 54.01 18.36 -10.44
C LYS A 18 52.92 18.25 -11.51
N ARG A 19 52.42 17.03 -11.79
CA ARG A 19 51.15 16.83 -12.49
C ARG A 19 50.01 17.26 -11.56
N GLN A 20 49.36 18.37 -11.86
CA GLN A 20 48.07 18.74 -11.27
C GLN A 20 47.05 17.63 -11.56
N ARG A 21 46.53 16.97 -10.52
CA ARG A 21 45.28 16.21 -10.61
C ARG A 21 44.14 17.21 -10.44
N THR A 22 43.70 17.82 -11.53
CA THR A 22 42.40 18.49 -11.57
C THR A 22 41.33 17.42 -11.79
N ALA A 23 40.96 16.72 -10.72
CA ALA A 23 39.71 15.97 -10.73
C ALA A 23 38.59 17.01 -10.62
N LYS A 24 37.92 17.30 -11.74
CA LYS A 24 36.62 17.99 -11.69
C LYS A 24 35.67 17.15 -10.81
N PRO A 25 34.87 17.75 -9.92
CA PRO A 25 33.83 17.00 -9.23
C PRO A 25 32.92 16.42 -10.31
N ALA A 26 32.72 15.10 -10.28
CA ALA A 26 31.80 14.45 -11.20
C ALA A 26 30.41 15.01 -10.89
N ALA A 27 29.77 15.66 -11.87
CA ALA A 27 28.37 16.01 -11.77
C ALA A 27 27.60 14.72 -11.43
N MET A 28 26.81 14.76 -10.36
CA MET A 28 26.12 13.58 -9.83
C MET A 28 25.14 12.98 -10.86
N TYR A 29 24.74 13.79 -11.84
CA TYR A 29 23.88 13.44 -12.96
C TYR A 29 24.61 13.55 -14.32
N ASP A 30 24.85 12.39 -14.94
CA ASP A 30 25.09 12.26 -16.37
C ASP A 30 24.10 11.20 -16.88
N HIS A 31 23.24 11.57 -17.84
CA HIS A 31 22.32 10.64 -18.52
C HIS A 31 23.04 9.46 -19.19
N ARG A 32 24.37 9.44 -19.22
CA ARG A 32 25.22 8.37 -19.74
C ARG A 32 25.82 7.45 -18.68
N ARG A 33 25.26 7.35 -17.48
CA ARG A 33 25.62 6.24 -16.57
C ARG A 33 25.10 4.92 -17.12
N ASN A 34 25.94 4.24 -17.90
CA ASN A 34 25.76 2.84 -18.29
C ASN A 34 25.83 1.95 -17.03
N MET A 35 24.72 1.84 -16.28
CA MET A 35 24.61 0.98 -15.10
C MET A 35 24.41 -0.51 -15.43
N PHE A 36 24.44 -0.89 -16.72
CA PHE A 36 24.38 -2.29 -17.12
C PHE A 36 25.60 -2.69 -17.96
N SER A 37 26.26 -3.74 -17.47
CA SER A 37 27.50 -4.34 -17.95
C SER A 37 27.54 -4.57 -19.47
N LYS A 38 28.74 -4.46 -20.03
CA LYS A 38 29.10 -4.82 -21.41
C LYS A 38 28.63 -6.25 -21.76
N ARG A 39 27.46 -6.37 -22.39
CA ARG A 39 27.13 -7.41 -23.40
C ARG A 39 25.71 -7.16 -23.91
N HIS A 40 25.60 -6.38 -24.97
CA HIS A 40 24.83 -6.72 -26.17
C HIS A 40 24.92 -5.55 -27.14
N ASP A 41 25.37 -5.84 -28.35
CA ASP A 41 25.48 -4.91 -29.46
C ASP A 41 24.06 -4.57 -29.97
N TYR A 42 23.46 -3.49 -29.45
CA TYR A 42 22.17 -2.97 -29.92
C TYR A 42 22.39 -1.99 -31.07
N SER A 43 22.62 -2.51 -32.26
CA SER A 43 22.62 -1.76 -33.52
C SER A 43 21.23 -1.62 -34.17
N HIS A 44 20.14 -1.80 -33.41
CA HIS A 44 18.77 -1.78 -33.93
C HIS A 44 17.86 -0.90 -33.07
N GLY A 45 17.56 0.31 -33.55
CA GLY A 45 16.44 1.15 -33.09
C GLY A 45 16.60 1.74 -31.68
N ARG A 46 16.48 3.06 -31.56
CA ARG A 46 16.39 3.79 -30.29
C ARG A 46 15.09 3.47 -29.54
N HIS A 47 14.87 2.24 -29.14
CA HIS A 47 13.83 1.91 -28.17
C HIS A 47 14.46 2.16 -26.80
N MET A 48 14.07 3.24 -26.13
CA MET A 48 14.43 3.48 -24.72
C MET A 48 13.32 2.82 -23.89
N PRO A 49 13.46 1.55 -23.49
CA PRO A 49 12.34 0.85 -22.84
C PRO A 49 12.02 1.47 -21.47
N TRP A 50 13.01 2.08 -20.83
CA TRP A 50 12.86 2.85 -19.60
C TRP A 50 12.07 4.15 -19.78
N ALA A 51 11.95 4.69 -21.00
CA ALA A 51 11.16 5.89 -21.26
C ALA A 51 9.66 5.64 -21.05
N ALA A 52 9.20 4.39 -21.12
CA ALA A 52 7.82 4.02 -20.80
C ALA A 52 7.49 4.29 -19.33
N LEU A 53 8.45 4.13 -18.42
CA LEU A 53 8.26 4.41 -17.00
C LEU A 53 8.04 5.91 -16.77
N GLY A 54 8.76 6.76 -17.51
CA GLY A 54 8.59 8.21 -17.45
C GLY A 54 7.20 8.68 -17.87
N ALA A 55 6.41 7.86 -18.57
CA ALA A 55 5.04 8.20 -18.94
C ALA A 55 4.00 7.81 -17.88
N TRP A 56 4.39 7.08 -16.82
CA TRP A 56 3.47 6.61 -15.79
C TRP A 56 3.34 7.57 -14.60
N PHE A 57 4.24 8.53 -14.47
CA PHE A 57 4.30 9.47 -13.34
C PHE A 57 4.17 10.90 -13.82
N MET A 58 3.70 11.80 -12.96
CA MET A 58 3.65 13.23 -13.29
C MET A 58 5.06 13.79 -13.47
N GLY A 59 6.01 13.22 -12.72
CA GLY A 59 7.41 13.59 -12.73
C GLY A 59 7.74 14.55 -11.57
N PRO A 60 9.00 14.55 -11.09
CA PRO A 60 9.46 15.37 -9.97
C PRO A 60 9.15 16.86 -10.09
N LYS A 61 9.09 17.38 -11.33
CA LYS A 61 8.78 18.79 -11.60
C LYS A 61 7.47 18.96 -12.36
N ALA A 62 6.61 17.95 -12.29
CA ALA A 62 5.43 17.85 -13.12
C ALA A 62 5.73 17.97 -14.63
N GLU A 63 6.79 17.30 -15.11
CA GLU A 63 7.16 17.30 -16.53
C GLU A 63 6.04 16.78 -17.46
N ASN A 64 5.15 15.94 -16.94
CA ASN A 64 3.94 15.46 -17.63
C ASN A 64 2.65 16.14 -17.11
N GLY A 65 2.75 17.27 -16.42
CA GLY A 65 1.62 17.95 -15.78
C GLY A 65 0.56 18.41 -16.79
N ASP A 66 0.98 18.85 -17.97
CA ASP A 66 0.10 19.21 -19.08
C ASP A 66 -0.74 18.02 -19.56
N VAL A 67 -0.09 16.88 -19.77
CA VAL A 67 -0.75 15.62 -20.15
C VAL A 67 -1.73 15.18 -19.06
N PHE A 68 -1.33 15.28 -17.79
CA PHE A 68 -2.19 14.93 -16.67
C PHE A 68 -3.43 15.83 -16.59
N GLN A 69 -3.26 17.14 -16.72
CA GLN A 69 -4.35 18.12 -16.72
C GLN A 69 -5.36 17.84 -17.84
N ASP A 70 -4.88 17.53 -19.04
CA ASP A 70 -5.73 17.19 -20.19
C ASP A 70 -6.56 15.92 -19.92
N LEU A 71 -5.95 14.89 -19.35
CA LEU A 71 -6.62 13.63 -19.01
C LEU A 71 -7.67 13.81 -17.90
N VAL A 72 -7.36 14.58 -16.86
CA VAL A 72 -8.32 14.92 -15.79
C VAL A 72 -9.50 15.71 -16.36
N THR A 73 -9.22 16.70 -17.23
CA THR A 73 -10.24 17.48 -17.90
C THR A 73 -11.14 16.62 -18.79
N GLN A 74 -10.55 15.64 -19.50
CA GLN A 74 -11.29 14.68 -20.30
C GLN A 74 -12.23 13.82 -19.44
N ALA A 75 -11.76 13.34 -18.29
CA ALA A 75 -12.57 12.55 -17.36
C ALA A 75 -13.79 13.33 -16.85
N ILE A 76 -13.59 14.58 -16.41
CA ILE A 76 -14.66 15.47 -15.94
C ILE A 76 -15.67 15.76 -17.07
N ASN A 77 -15.18 16.07 -18.28
CA ASN A 77 -16.04 16.34 -19.42
C ASN A 77 -16.86 15.11 -19.85
N SER A 78 -16.27 13.91 -19.77
CA SER A 78 -16.98 12.65 -20.03
C SER A 78 -18.14 12.47 -19.04
N GLN A 79 -17.90 12.69 -17.75
CA GLN A 79 -18.95 12.58 -16.74
C GLN A 79 -20.06 13.62 -16.92
N ARG A 80 -19.68 14.87 -17.22
CA ARG A 80 -20.62 15.93 -17.55
C ARG A 80 -21.51 15.53 -18.74
N SER A 81 -20.89 15.04 -19.82
CA SER A 81 -21.62 14.58 -21.01
C SER A 81 -22.56 13.42 -20.70
N PHE A 82 -22.13 12.45 -19.89
CA PHE A 82 -22.98 11.33 -19.47
C PHE A 82 -24.25 11.80 -18.76
N ARG A 83 -24.12 12.70 -17.78
CA ARG A 83 -25.26 13.24 -17.02
C ARG A 83 -26.19 14.11 -17.86
N HIS A 84 -25.67 14.85 -18.84
CA HIS A 84 -26.49 15.71 -19.68
C HIS A 84 -27.19 15.00 -20.85
N HIS A 85 -26.58 13.97 -21.42
CA HIS A 85 -26.99 13.46 -22.73
C HIS A 85 -27.34 11.97 -22.74
N LEU A 86 -26.80 11.18 -21.82
CA LEU A 86 -26.98 9.72 -21.82
C LEU A 86 -27.93 9.27 -20.70
N TYR A 87 -27.82 9.88 -19.52
CA TYR A 87 -28.66 9.56 -18.38
C TYR A 87 -29.94 10.42 -18.39
N PHE A 88 -31.07 9.79 -18.73
CA PHE A 88 -32.41 10.43 -18.80
C PHE A 88 -32.40 11.83 -19.45
N PRO A 89 -32.14 11.93 -20.77
CA PRO A 89 -31.93 13.21 -21.46
C PRO A 89 -33.14 14.13 -21.51
N CYS A 90 -34.33 13.65 -21.11
CA CYS A 90 -35.56 14.45 -21.07
C CYS A 90 -35.76 15.18 -19.74
N ASP A 91 -34.95 14.88 -18.72
CA ASP A 91 -35.08 15.52 -17.42
C ASP A 91 -34.61 16.98 -17.47
N PRO A 92 -35.37 17.93 -16.88
CA PRO A 92 -34.96 19.33 -16.86
C PRO A 92 -33.77 19.53 -15.91
N PRO A 93 -32.92 20.54 -16.15
CA PRO A 93 -31.85 20.87 -15.22
C PRO A 93 -32.42 21.32 -13.88
N TYR A 94 -31.99 20.69 -12.79
CA TYR A 94 -32.38 21.08 -11.43
C TYR A 94 -31.67 22.35 -10.95
N VAL A 95 -30.40 22.51 -11.33
CA VAL A 95 -29.62 23.73 -11.06
C VAL A 95 -29.73 24.64 -12.28
N THR A 96 -30.66 25.58 -12.23
CA THR A 96 -30.91 26.55 -13.31
C THR A 96 -29.98 27.75 -13.22
N ASP A 97 -29.85 28.52 -14.31
CA ASP A 97 -29.04 29.74 -14.30
C ASP A 97 -29.58 30.79 -13.31
N GLU A 98 -30.91 30.89 -13.15
CA GLU A 98 -31.53 31.73 -12.11
C GLU A 98 -31.08 31.35 -10.69
N LEU A 99 -30.99 30.04 -10.40
CA LEU A 99 -30.50 29.57 -9.09
C LEU A 99 -29.03 29.92 -8.89
N ARG A 100 -28.22 29.82 -9.95
CA ARG A 100 -26.79 30.15 -9.94
C ARG A 100 -26.53 31.66 -9.78
N GLU A 101 -27.47 32.50 -10.19
CA GLU A 101 -27.40 33.95 -10.01
C GLU A 101 -27.75 34.40 -8.59
N GLY A 102 -28.41 33.55 -7.79
CA GLY A 102 -28.78 33.84 -6.41
C GLY A 102 -27.57 34.10 -5.51
N GLU A 103 -27.72 35.05 -4.58
CA GLU A 103 -26.65 35.44 -3.64
C GLU A 103 -26.16 34.25 -2.81
N ALA A 104 -27.09 33.46 -2.26
CA ALA A 104 -26.74 32.27 -1.48
C ALA A 104 -25.93 31.23 -2.27
N TYR A 105 -26.17 31.08 -3.59
CA TYR A 105 -25.37 30.18 -4.42
C TYR A 105 -23.95 30.71 -4.61
N LYS A 106 -23.81 32.02 -4.88
CA LYS A 106 -22.51 32.68 -5.05
C LYS A 106 -21.68 32.62 -3.76
N GLU A 107 -22.29 32.96 -2.62
CA GLU A 107 -21.63 32.87 -1.31
C GLU A 107 -21.15 31.44 -1.01
N ALA A 108 -21.98 30.43 -1.29
CA ALA A 108 -21.59 29.03 -1.10
C ALA A 108 -20.45 28.60 -2.05
N MET A 109 -20.47 29.04 -3.31
CA MET A 109 -19.42 28.76 -4.28
C MET A 109 -18.10 29.46 -3.94
N ASP A 110 -18.16 30.70 -3.46
CA ASP A 110 -16.97 31.44 -3.05
C ASP A 110 -16.35 30.80 -1.81
N LYS A 111 -17.17 30.43 -0.81
CA LYS A 111 -16.70 29.64 0.33
C LYS A 111 -16.03 28.34 -0.11
N LEU A 112 -16.65 27.58 -1.02
CA LEU A 112 -16.08 26.33 -1.51
C LEU A 112 -14.68 26.53 -2.14
N LYS A 113 -14.49 27.60 -2.93
CA LYS A 113 -13.18 27.91 -3.52
C LYS A 113 -12.17 28.30 -2.46
N THR A 114 -12.55 29.14 -1.51
CA THR A 114 -11.66 29.56 -0.41
C THR A 114 -11.23 28.36 0.43
N GLU A 115 -12.14 27.46 0.81
CA GLU A 115 -11.75 26.25 1.56
C GLU A 115 -10.85 25.31 0.74
N MET A 116 -11.06 25.24 -0.58
CA MET A 116 -10.19 24.45 -1.47
C MET A 116 -8.79 25.06 -1.57
N GLU A 117 -8.69 26.38 -1.71
CA GLU A 117 -7.40 27.11 -1.71
C GLU A 117 -6.69 26.97 -0.36
N ASN A 118 -7.42 27.11 0.76
CA ASN A 118 -6.86 26.90 2.10
C ASN A 118 -6.30 25.48 2.28
N LEU A 119 -7.05 24.47 1.82
CA LEU A 119 -6.59 23.08 1.88
C LEU A 119 -5.35 22.85 1.01
N GLN A 120 -5.29 23.46 -0.18
CA GLN A 120 -4.13 23.37 -1.06
C GLN A 120 -2.90 24.01 -0.43
N ASN A 121 -3.05 25.18 0.18
CA ASN A 121 -1.95 25.87 0.85
C ASN A 121 -1.45 25.05 2.06
N ALA A 122 -2.35 24.58 2.93
CA ALA A 122 -1.97 23.76 4.07
C ALA A 122 -1.20 22.48 3.66
N MET A 123 -1.62 21.84 2.56
CA MET A 123 -0.92 20.66 2.02
C MET A 123 0.43 20.98 1.38
N MET A 124 0.70 22.23 1.01
CA MET A 124 2.02 22.67 0.54
C MET A 124 2.95 23.04 1.71
N ASP A 125 2.38 23.57 2.79
CA ASP A 125 3.13 24.02 3.97
C ASP A 125 3.53 22.82 4.88
N ASP A 126 2.73 21.74 4.95
CA ASP A 126 3.01 20.55 5.77
C ASP A 126 4.31 19.80 5.39
N ASP A 127 4.91 20.07 4.22
CA ASP A 127 6.18 19.44 3.76
C ASP A 127 7.44 20.17 4.29
N ASP A 128 7.30 21.32 4.98
CA ASP A 128 8.43 22.16 5.42
C ASP A 128 8.83 21.96 6.91
N ASP A 129 8.07 21.19 7.71
CA ASP A 129 8.25 21.08 9.18
C ASP A 129 8.96 19.80 9.68
N ASP A 130 9.44 18.91 8.79
CA ASP A 130 10.05 17.61 9.16
C ASP A 130 11.58 17.66 9.43
N ASP A 131 12.19 18.85 9.54
CA ASP A 131 13.65 19.03 9.68
C ASP A 131 14.15 19.39 11.11
N ASP A 132 13.31 19.41 12.16
CA ASP A 132 13.70 19.87 13.51
C ASP A 132 13.81 18.77 14.61
N ASP A 133 14.03 17.50 14.24
CA ASP A 133 14.18 16.40 15.22
C ASP A 133 15.65 15.96 15.45
N ASP A 134 16.61 16.90 15.35
CA ASP A 134 17.99 16.70 15.82
C ASP A 134 18.40 17.86 16.78
N ASP A 135 18.89 17.47 17.97
CA ASP A 135 19.60 18.26 19.01
C ASP A 135 18.68 19.09 19.95
N ASP A 136 18.55 18.87 21.26
CA ASP A 136 19.57 18.68 22.29
C ASP A 136 19.02 17.94 23.54
N ASP A 137 19.43 16.68 23.74
CA ASP A 137 19.57 16.10 25.09
C ASP A 137 21.03 16.31 25.51
N ASP A 138 21.40 17.50 26.00
CA ASP A 138 22.65 17.69 26.74
C ASP A 138 22.44 18.67 27.90
N ASP A 139 22.28 18.04 29.07
CA ASP A 139 22.79 18.41 30.38
C ASP A 139 22.50 19.82 30.96
N ASP A 140 21.62 19.79 31.97
CA ASP A 140 21.71 20.64 33.17
C ASP A 140 23.17 20.77 33.65
N ASP A 141 23.68 22.00 33.77
CA ASP A 141 24.51 22.43 34.90
C ASP A 141 24.73 23.96 34.85
N ASP A 142 24.03 24.64 35.76
CA ASP A 142 24.45 25.70 36.68
C ASP A 142 25.63 26.65 36.35
N ASP A 143 25.38 27.89 36.78
CA ASP A 143 26.30 28.91 37.32
C ASP A 143 26.87 30.01 36.39
N ASP A 144 26.28 31.19 36.64
CA ASP A 144 26.95 32.42 37.10
C ASP A 144 27.57 33.43 36.10
N ASP A 145 27.07 34.66 36.36
CA ASP A 145 27.76 35.95 36.39
C ASP A 145 27.98 36.75 35.10
N ASP A 146 27.24 37.87 35.08
CA ASP A 146 27.72 39.26 34.92
C ASP A 146 28.65 39.58 33.74
N ASP A 147 28.19 40.44 32.83
CA ASP A 147 28.60 41.85 32.81
C ASP A 147 27.99 42.58 31.59
N ASP A 148 27.31 43.68 31.90
CA ASP A 148 27.28 44.98 31.24
C ASP A 148 27.98 45.14 29.87
N ASP A 149 27.25 45.65 28.86
CA ASP A 149 27.38 47.05 28.39
C ASP A 149 26.78 47.28 26.99
N ASP A 150 26.01 48.36 26.94
CA ASP A 150 25.86 49.37 25.89
C ASP A 150 25.25 49.08 24.50
N ASP A 151 24.20 49.88 24.26
CA ASP A 151 23.60 50.30 23.01
C ASP A 151 24.64 50.75 21.96
N ASP A 152 24.41 50.42 20.68
CA ASP A 152 24.20 51.41 19.61
C ASP A 152 24.18 50.72 18.22
N ASP A 153 23.12 51.05 17.47
CA ASP A 153 22.99 51.20 16.02
C ASP A 153 23.64 50.20 15.06
N GLU A 154 22.80 49.54 14.25
CA GLU A 154 22.99 49.50 12.78
C GLU A 154 21.67 49.05 12.11
N ASP A 155 20.89 50.04 11.68
CA ASP A 155 19.90 49.86 10.60
C ASP A 155 20.70 49.63 9.30
N GLU A 156 20.81 48.38 8.85
CA GLU A 156 21.17 48.06 7.46
C GLU A 156 19.97 47.41 6.75
N ASP A 157 19.46 48.16 5.78
CA ASP A 157 18.49 47.72 4.78
C ASP A 157 19.08 46.55 3.96
N ASP A 158 18.62 45.32 4.18
CA ASP A 158 18.87 44.17 3.30
C ASP A 158 17.55 43.70 2.65
N ASP A 159 17.08 44.47 1.66
CA ASP A 159 16.01 44.08 0.71
C ASP A 159 16.58 43.23 -0.44
N ASP A 160 17.24 42.10 -0.17
CA ASP A 160 17.79 41.22 -1.24
C ASP A 160 17.55 39.69 -1.04
N ASP A 161 16.67 39.27 -0.12
CA ASP A 161 16.46 37.84 0.20
C ASP A 161 15.33 37.11 -0.58
N ASP A 162 14.53 37.79 -1.41
CA ASP A 162 13.40 37.13 -2.08
C ASP A 162 13.81 36.20 -3.25
N GLU A 163 14.97 36.42 -3.88
CA GLU A 163 15.45 35.56 -4.98
C GLU A 163 16.31 34.37 -4.47
N SER A 164 16.92 34.50 -3.28
CA SER A 164 17.69 33.43 -2.64
C SER A 164 16.75 32.39 -2.01
N ILE A 165 15.66 32.84 -1.37
CA ILE A 165 14.57 31.98 -0.87
C ILE A 165 13.87 31.26 -2.02
N PHE A 166 13.57 31.94 -3.14
CA PHE A 166 12.95 31.28 -4.29
C PHE A 166 13.87 30.24 -4.94
N PHE A 167 15.18 30.50 -4.97
CA PHE A 167 16.16 29.53 -5.47
C PHE A 167 16.35 28.36 -4.51
N LEU A 168 16.29 28.56 -3.19
CA LEU A 168 16.30 27.49 -2.19
C LEU A 168 15.01 26.66 -2.24
N TYR A 169 13.84 27.29 -2.33
CA TYR A 169 12.54 26.61 -2.49
C TYR A 169 12.50 25.75 -3.76
N LEU A 170 12.92 26.32 -4.90
CA LEU A 170 12.97 25.60 -6.17
C LEU A 170 14.04 24.50 -6.15
N PHE A 171 15.11 24.66 -5.36
CA PHE A 171 16.17 23.67 -5.20
C PHE A 171 15.75 22.54 -4.25
N MET A 172 15.06 22.83 -3.13
CA MET A 172 14.49 21.86 -2.19
C MET A 172 13.38 21.02 -2.83
N HIS A 173 12.40 21.64 -3.50
CA HIS A 173 11.35 20.93 -4.23
C HIS A 173 11.90 20.01 -5.34
N LEU A 174 13.04 20.37 -5.94
CA LEU A 174 13.71 19.52 -6.91
C LEU A 174 14.48 18.35 -6.32
N PHE A 175 15.09 18.58 -5.15
CA PHE A 175 15.97 17.63 -4.49
C PHE A 175 15.18 16.57 -3.73
N MET A 176 14.01 16.92 -3.17
CA MET A 176 13.10 16.02 -2.45
C MET A 176 12.79 14.74 -3.22
N TYR A 177 12.35 14.88 -4.48
CA TYR A 177 11.82 13.77 -5.30
C TYR A 177 12.83 12.67 -5.66
N LEU A 178 14.13 12.93 -5.51
CA LEU A 178 15.16 12.02 -6.00
C LEU A 178 16.17 11.60 -4.93
N PHE A 179 16.20 12.31 -3.78
CA PHE A 179 17.11 12.05 -2.67
C PHE A 179 16.45 11.61 -1.37
N ILE A 180 15.13 11.74 -1.21
CA ILE A 180 14.48 11.10 -0.07
C ILE A 180 14.62 9.58 -0.21
N GLN A 181 15.49 9.03 0.63
CA GLN A 181 15.63 7.60 0.90
C GLN A 181 14.91 7.23 2.21
N GLY A 182 13.85 7.98 2.55
CA GLY A 182 12.99 7.78 3.72
C GLY A 182 12.01 6.61 3.55
N HIS A 183 11.09 6.44 4.51
CA HIS A 183 10.04 5.43 4.44
C HIS A 183 8.95 5.80 3.40
N VAL A 184 8.26 4.78 2.85
CA VAL A 184 7.17 4.79 1.84
C VAL A 184 7.05 6.04 0.94
N ASN A 185 7.43 5.88 -0.34
CA ASN A 185 7.42 6.92 -1.38
C ASN A 185 6.02 7.54 -1.66
N TRP A 186 5.97 8.85 -1.95
CA TRP A 186 4.76 9.64 -2.21
C TRP A 186 4.34 9.70 -3.70
N ASP A 187 5.23 9.46 -4.67
CA ASP A 187 4.85 9.59 -6.09
C ASP A 187 3.98 8.40 -6.57
N VAL A 188 2.69 8.67 -6.74
CA VAL A 188 1.68 7.70 -7.20
C VAL A 188 1.53 7.77 -8.72
N ALA A 189 1.44 6.61 -9.36
CA ALA A 189 1.30 6.54 -10.82
C ALA A 189 0.05 7.32 -11.32
N MET A 190 0.19 8.12 -12.38
CA MET A 190 -0.89 8.87 -13.01
C MET A 190 -2.13 8.02 -13.34
N PRO A 191 -2.01 6.77 -13.82
CA PRO A 191 -3.18 5.91 -14.05
C PRO A 191 -4.00 5.64 -12.78
N ALA A 192 -3.35 5.56 -11.61
CA ALA A 192 -4.05 5.36 -10.34
C ALA A 192 -4.85 6.60 -9.95
N HIS A 193 -4.24 7.79 -10.06
CA HIS A 193 -4.94 9.07 -9.85
C HIS A 193 -6.16 9.21 -10.79
N LEU A 194 -5.95 8.99 -12.09
CA LEU A 194 -7.01 9.11 -13.09
C LEU A 194 -8.12 8.10 -12.86
N GLY A 195 -7.78 6.84 -12.58
CA GLY A 195 -8.73 5.79 -12.25
C GLY A 195 -9.59 6.16 -11.03
N TYR A 196 -8.94 6.66 -9.97
CA TYR A 196 -9.63 7.08 -8.75
C TYR A 196 -10.57 8.26 -8.99
N ILE A 197 -10.10 9.34 -9.64
CA ILE A 197 -10.92 10.52 -9.97
C ILE A 197 -12.11 10.10 -10.84
N CYS A 198 -11.88 9.28 -11.88
CA CYS A 198 -12.95 8.79 -12.75
C CYS A 198 -14.01 8.00 -11.97
N ALA A 199 -13.59 7.07 -11.11
CA ALA A 199 -14.50 6.21 -10.35
C ALA A 199 -15.25 7.01 -9.26
N LEU A 200 -14.57 7.95 -8.58
CA LEU A 200 -15.15 8.78 -7.53
C LEU A 200 -16.33 9.61 -8.04
N LEU A 201 -16.28 10.07 -9.29
CA LEU A 201 -17.38 10.80 -9.92
C LEU A 201 -18.69 9.99 -10.05
N TYR A 202 -18.59 8.66 -10.04
CA TYR A 202 -19.73 7.73 -10.01
C TYR A 202 -20.05 7.22 -8.61
N ASN A 203 -19.08 7.28 -7.68
CA ASN A 203 -19.24 6.90 -6.27
C ASN A 203 -19.91 5.53 -6.07
N GLN A 204 -19.44 4.52 -6.82
CA GLN A 204 -19.96 3.15 -6.71
C GLN A 204 -19.55 2.53 -5.36
N ASN A 205 -20.45 1.74 -4.76
CA ASN A 205 -20.21 1.06 -3.49
C ASN A 205 -20.00 -0.45 -3.69
N ASN A 206 -18.75 -0.90 -3.60
CA ASN A 206 -18.36 -2.30 -3.84
C ASN A 206 -18.89 -3.31 -2.79
N CYS A 207 -19.47 -2.85 -1.68
CA CYS A 207 -20.09 -3.74 -0.69
C CYS A 207 -21.33 -4.46 -1.25
N ALA A 208 -22.04 -3.85 -2.19
CA ALA A 208 -23.23 -4.42 -2.81
C ALA A 208 -23.15 -4.33 -4.33
N ALA A 209 -23.20 -5.48 -5.01
CA ALA A 209 -23.05 -5.56 -6.47
C ALA A 209 -24.08 -4.72 -7.24
N GLU A 210 -25.27 -4.50 -6.68
CA GLU A 210 -26.30 -3.63 -7.27
C GLU A 210 -25.88 -2.15 -7.34
N ALA A 211 -25.04 -1.70 -6.41
CA ALA A 211 -24.54 -0.33 -6.31
C ALA A 211 -23.19 -0.12 -7.02
N SER A 212 -22.61 -1.18 -7.59
CA SER A 212 -21.23 -1.18 -8.12
C SER A 212 -21.02 -2.18 -9.27
N THR A 213 -22.01 -2.28 -10.16
CA THR A 213 -21.99 -3.25 -11.28
C THR A 213 -20.71 -3.27 -12.12
N VAL A 214 -20.00 -2.14 -12.22
CA VAL A 214 -18.74 -2.03 -12.96
C VAL A 214 -17.55 -2.24 -12.03
N THR A 215 -17.49 -1.50 -10.92
CA THR A 215 -16.31 -1.51 -10.03
C THR A 215 -16.16 -2.80 -9.23
N THR A 216 -17.23 -3.57 -9.00
CA THR A 216 -17.13 -4.94 -8.47
C THR A 216 -16.42 -5.88 -9.44
N SER A 217 -16.67 -5.78 -10.75
CA SER A 217 -15.96 -6.61 -11.74
C SER A 217 -14.47 -6.28 -11.76
N PHE A 218 -14.12 -4.99 -11.70
CA PHE A 218 -12.72 -4.57 -11.65
C PHE A 218 -12.02 -5.04 -10.37
N GLU A 219 -12.69 -5.04 -9.23
CA GLU A 219 -12.11 -5.58 -8.00
C GLU A 219 -11.84 -7.09 -8.09
N LEU A 220 -12.75 -7.87 -8.67
CA LEU A 220 -12.53 -9.30 -8.91
C LEU A 220 -11.36 -9.56 -9.88
N GLU A 221 -11.23 -8.74 -10.92
CA GLU A 221 -10.12 -8.79 -11.87
C GLU A 221 -8.78 -8.49 -11.17
N VAL A 222 -8.71 -7.40 -10.40
CA VAL A 222 -7.51 -7.02 -9.64
C VAL A 222 -7.14 -8.10 -8.61
N GLY A 223 -8.12 -8.64 -7.89
CA GLY A 223 -7.89 -9.75 -6.95
C GLY A 223 -7.29 -10.98 -7.65
N THR A 224 -7.80 -11.30 -8.83
CA THR A 224 -7.29 -12.40 -9.67
C THR A 224 -5.86 -12.14 -10.16
N ASP A 225 -5.58 -10.92 -10.61
CA ASP A 225 -4.24 -10.54 -11.08
C ASP A 225 -3.21 -10.60 -9.95
N LEU A 226 -3.59 -10.18 -8.73
CA LEU A 226 -2.74 -10.31 -7.54
C LEU A 226 -2.48 -11.79 -7.19
N CYS A 227 -3.48 -12.67 -7.30
CA CYS A 227 -3.28 -14.10 -7.11
C CYS A 227 -2.26 -14.67 -8.11
N VAL A 228 -2.40 -14.33 -9.40
CA VAL A 228 -1.49 -14.78 -10.46
C VAL A 228 -0.08 -14.24 -10.24
N MET A 229 0.05 -12.97 -9.83
CA MET A 229 1.34 -12.34 -9.50
C MET A 229 2.07 -13.10 -8.38
N MET A 230 1.33 -13.58 -7.38
CA MET A 230 1.87 -14.38 -6.27
C MET A 230 2.12 -15.85 -6.63
N GLY A 231 1.77 -16.28 -7.84
CA GLY A 231 1.94 -17.65 -8.33
C GLY A 231 0.82 -18.61 -7.93
N PHE A 232 -0.33 -18.09 -7.49
CA PHE A 232 -1.52 -18.89 -7.22
C PHE A 232 -2.31 -19.22 -8.50
N ASP A 233 -3.14 -20.26 -8.41
CA ASP A 233 -3.99 -20.70 -9.52
C ASP A 233 -5.20 -19.75 -9.67
N ARG A 234 -5.39 -19.24 -10.88
CA ARG A 234 -6.43 -18.26 -11.23
C ARG A 234 -7.83 -18.75 -10.86
N ASP A 235 -8.11 -20.04 -11.11
CA ASP A 235 -9.47 -20.57 -10.99
C ASP A 235 -9.81 -21.05 -9.57
N LYS A 236 -8.81 -21.08 -8.66
CA LYS A 236 -8.96 -21.60 -7.30
C LYS A 236 -8.65 -20.59 -6.21
N SER A 237 -8.15 -19.42 -6.58
CA SER A 237 -7.74 -18.38 -5.64
C SER A 237 -8.57 -17.12 -5.86
N MET A 238 -8.81 -16.40 -4.77
CA MET A 238 -9.56 -15.18 -4.76
C MET A 238 -8.80 -14.16 -3.92
N GLY A 239 -8.89 -12.90 -4.32
CA GLY A 239 -8.45 -11.74 -3.55
C GLY A 239 -9.48 -10.64 -3.65
N HIS A 240 -9.46 -9.71 -2.71
CA HIS A 240 -10.23 -8.47 -2.76
C HIS A 240 -9.38 -7.33 -2.20
N LEU A 241 -9.86 -6.10 -2.38
CA LEU A 241 -9.17 -4.92 -1.86
C LEU A 241 -9.60 -4.67 -0.41
N VAL A 242 -8.66 -4.16 0.38
CA VAL A 242 -8.88 -3.74 1.77
C VAL A 242 -8.33 -2.34 1.97
N THR A 243 -8.71 -1.68 3.06
CA THR A 243 -8.29 -0.31 3.37
C THR A 243 -6.78 -0.16 3.59
N GLY A 244 -6.08 -1.24 3.95
CA GLY A 244 -4.63 -1.24 4.10
C GLY A 244 -4.08 -2.56 4.63
N GLY A 245 -2.75 -2.64 4.74
CA GLY A 245 -2.04 -3.86 5.15
C GLY A 245 -2.41 -4.36 6.54
N SER A 246 -2.75 -3.46 7.47
CA SER A 246 -3.19 -3.84 8.83
C SER A 246 -4.49 -4.65 8.80
N VAL A 247 -5.48 -4.21 8.01
CA VAL A 247 -6.76 -4.92 7.88
C VAL A 247 -6.56 -6.25 7.13
N ALA A 248 -5.73 -6.28 6.06
CA ALA A 248 -5.36 -7.53 5.39
C ALA A 248 -4.79 -8.57 6.37
N ASN A 249 -3.90 -8.15 7.27
CA ASN A 249 -3.29 -9.02 8.26
C ASN A 249 -4.32 -9.52 9.29
N ILE A 250 -5.24 -8.66 9.72
CA ILE A 250 -6.33 -9.02 10.64
C ILE A 250 -7.25 -10.06 10.00
N GLU A 251 -7.65 -9.85 8.75
CA GLU A 251 -8.49 -10.79 7.99
C GLU A 251 -7.79 -12.13 7.76
N ALA A 252 -6.49 -12.11 7.43
CA ALA A 252 -5.69 -13.33 7.29
C ALA A 252 -5.64 -14.12 8.61
N LEU A 253 -5.45 -13.43 9.75
CA LEU A 253 -5.46 -14.06 11.06
C LEU A 253 -6.86 -14.59 11.43
N TRP A 254 -7.90 -13.84 11.08
CA TRP A 254 -9.30 -14.24 11.28
C TRP A 254 -9.62 -15.53 10.51
N ALA A 255 -9.25 -15.61 9.23
CA ALA A 255 -9.40 -16.81 8.42
C ALA A 255 -8.60 -17.99 8.98
N ALA A 256 -7.32 -17.78 9.32
CA ALA A 256 -6.47 -18.83 9.89
C ALA A 256 -7.02 -19.38 11.21
N ARG A 257 -7.52 -18.50 12.08
CA ARG A 257 -8.17 -18.86 13.34
C ARG A 257 -9.41 -19.72 13.09
N ASN A 258 -10.30 -19.28 12.22
CA ASN A 258 -11.55 -19.99 11.92
C ASN A 258 -11.28 -21.38 11.32
N VAL A 259 -10.35 -21.49 10.37
CA VAL A 259 -9.93 -22.77 9.78
C VAL A 259 -9.34 -23.71 10.85
N LYS A 260 -8.51 -23.20 11.76
CA LYS A 260 -7.86 -24.02 12.79
C LYS A 260 -8.86 -24.71 13.73
N PHE A 261 -9.94 -24.02 14.09
CA PHE A 261 -10.94 -24.52 15.04
C PHE A 261 -12.12 -25.24 14.39
N PHE A 262 -12.27 -25.16 13.06
CA PHE A 262 -13.37 -25.77 12.32
C PHE A 262 -13.54 -27.29 12.59
N PRO A 263 -12.47 -28.13 12.57
CA PRO A 263 -12.62 -29.57 12.78
C PRO A 263 -13.16 -29.96 14.16
N LEU A 264 -12.85 -29.17 15.19
CA LEU A 264 -13.35 -29.37 16.55
C LEU A 264 -14.86 -29.06 16.64
N GLY A 265 -15.29 -27.98 15.99
CA GLY A 265 -16.71 -27.63 15.87
C GLY A 265 -17.48 -28.72 15.14
N LEU A 266 -16.95 -29.18 14.00
CA LEU A 266 -17.57 -30.25 13.21
C LEU A 266 -17.65 -31.58 13.96
N GLN A 267 -16.61 -31.96 14.71
CA GLN A 267 -16.65 -33.16 15.55
C GLN A 267 -17.79 -33.09 16.57
N LYS A 268 -17.95 -31.95 17.25
CA LYS A 268 -19.02 -31.74 18.24
C LYS A 268 -20.40 -31.79 17.56
N ALA A 269 -20.55 -31.16 16.40
CA ALA A 269 -21.79 -31.18 15.62
C ALA A 269 -22.17 -32.62 15.21
N LEU A 270 -21.23 -33.42 14.70
CA LEU A 270 -21.47 -34.83 14.33
C LEU A 270 -21.87 -35.73 15.52
N MET A 271 -21.40 -35.41 16.73
CA MET A 271 -21.75 -36.17 17.94
C MET A 271 -23.15 -35.84 18.45
N LYS A 272 -23.56 -34.57 18.42
CA LYS A 272 -24.81 -34.09 19.03
C LYS A 272 -25.99 -34.08 18.05
N GLU A 273 -25.75 -33.72 16.79
CA GLU A 273 -26.82 -33.47 15.83
C GLU A 273 -27.32 -34.74 15.15
N LYS A 274 -28.64 -34.90 15.14
CA LYS A 274 -29.31 -36.02 14.44
C LYS A 274 -29.34 -35.79 12.92
N LYS A 275 -29.37 -34.52 12.49
CA LYS A 275 -29.40 -34.14 11.07
C LYS A 275 -28.11 -34.55 10.34
N LEU A 276 -26.98 -34.55 11.05
CA LEU A 276 -25.68 -34.95 10.51
C LEU A 276 -25.35 -36.43 10.73
N ALA A 277 -26.33 -37.27 11.08
CA ALA A 277 -26.11 -38.68 11.38
C ALA A 277 -25.48 -39.47 10.22
N ALA A 278 -25.77 -39.08 8.97
CA ALA A 278 -25.20 -39.69 7.77
C ALA A 278 -23.68 -39.48 7.64
N ALA A 279 -23.16 -38.37 8.20
CA ALA A 279 -21.74 -38.02 8.15
C ALA A 279 -20.94 -38.49 9.37
N LYS A 280 -21.52 -39.29 10.28
CA LYS A 280 -20.82 -39.76 11.49
C LYS A 280 -19.55 -40.57 11.21
N HIS A 281 -19.54 -41.30 10.10
CA HIS A 281 -18.39 -42.09 9.66
C HIS A 281 -17.50 -41.34 8.68
N TYR A 282 -17.56 -40.00 8.64
CA TYR A 282 -16.69 -39.19 7.79
C TYR A 282 -15.22 -39.41 8.18
N LYS A 283 -14.41 -39.78 7.18
CA LYS A 283 -13.01 -40.19 7.38
C LYS A 283 -12.05 -39.16 6.85
N VAL A 284 -11.14 -38.72 7.71
CA VAL A 284 -10.09 -37.75 7.41
C VAL A 284 -8.71 -38.38 7.53
N PHE A 285 -7.73 -37.82 6.81
CA PHE A 285 -6.34 -38.24 6.95
C PHE A 285 -5.72 -37.54 8.16
N PHE A 286 -5.09 -38.32 9.05
CA PHE A 286 -4.37 -37.80 10.21
C PHE A 286 -2.86 -37.88 9.95
N PRO A 287 -2.17 -36.76 9.71
CA PRO A 287 -0.72 -36.75 9.45
C PRO A 287 0.10 -37.41 10.58
N GLN A 288 -0.39 -37.33 11.82
CA GLN A 288 0.28 -37.80 13.02
C GLN A 288 0.26 -39.32 13.17
N ARG A 289 -0.73 -40.00 12.55
CA ARG A 289 -0.91 -41.46 12.69
C ARG A 289 0.06 -42.28 11.83
N GLY A 290 0.98 -41.62 11.11
CA GLY A 290 2.21 -42.20 10.54
C GLY A 290 2.05 -43.24 9.42
N LYS A 291 0.86 -43.81 9.23
CA LYS A 291 0.57 -44.71 8.11
C LYS A 291 0.02 -43.89 6.95
N LYS A 292 0.88 -43.63 5.96
CA LYS A 292 0.48 -43.03 4.67
C LYS A 292 -0.78 -43.72 4.14
N GLY A 293 -1.91 -43.02 4.20
CA GLY A 293 -3.19 -43.44 3.61
C GLY A 293 -4.26 -43.99 4.56
N GLU A 294 -4.01 -44.21 5.86
CA GLU A 294 -5.07 -44.66 6.77
C GLU A 294 -5.96 -43.48 7.19
N ARG A 295 -7.18 -43.41 6.62
CA ARG A 295 -8.17 -42.41 7.00
C ARG A 295 -8.88 -42.86 8.28
N GLY A 296 -8.81 -42.04 9.33
CA GLY A 296 -9.53 -42.26 10.58
C GLY A 296 -10.86 -41.51 10.60
N GLU A 297 -11.82 -41.97 11.38
CA GLU A 297 -13.08 -41.25 11.58
C GLU A 297 -12.84 -39.96 12.37
N LEU A 298 -13.46 -38.85 11.94
CA LEU A 298 -13.32 -37.54 12.60
C LEU A 298 -13.75 -37.59 14.07
N ILE A 299 -14.79 -38.38 14.38
CA ILE A 299 -15.30 -38.60 15.75
C ILE A 299 -14.26 -39.23 16.67
N GLY A 300 -13.37 -40.07 16.13
CA GLY A 300 -12.31 -40.76 16.88
C GLY A 300 -10.99 -40.00 16.95
N GLY A 301 -10.93 -38.75 16.48
CA GLY A 301 -9.76 -37.88 16.59
C GLY A 301 -9.63 -37.28 17.98
N SER A 302 -8.41 -37.27 18.52
CA SER A 302 -8.07 -36.46 19.70
C SER A 302 -8.03 -34.97 19.34
N GLU A 303 -8.16 -34.08 20.34
CA GLU A 303 -8.12 -32.63 20.10
C GLU A 303 -6.81 -32.19 19.43
N TRP A 304 -5.69 -32.78 19.85
CA TRP A 304 -4.39 -32.52 19.25
C TRP A 304 -4.32 -32.94 17.78
N GLU A 305 -4.90 -34.09 17.43
CA GLU A 305 -4.95 -34.57 16.05
C GLU A 305 -5.84 -33.68 15.16
N LEU A 306 -6.98 -33.25 15.69
CA LEU A 306 -7.93 -32.37 14.98
C LEU A 306 -7.38 -30.97 14.73
N LEU A 307 -6.67 -30.41 15.71
CA LEU A 307 -6.01 -29.11 15.55
C LEU A 307 -4.86 -29.16 14.54
N ASN A 308 -4.27 -30.33 14.27
CA ASN A 308 -3.12 -30.46 13.37
C ASN A 308 -3.47 -31.17 12.06
N LEU A 309 -4.72 -31.04 11.59
CA LEU A 309 -5.12 -31.46 10.25
C LEU A 309 -4.55 -30.51 9.19
N GLU A 310 -4.38 -31.03 7.97
CA GLU A 310 -3.94 -30.25 6.82
C GLU A 310 -5.04 -29.28 6.38
N THR A 311 -4.70 -28.01 6.13
CA THR A 311 -5.66 -26.96 5.75
C THR A 311 -6.53 -27.35 4.56
N ALA A 312 -5.97 -27.97 3.52
CA ALA A 312 -6.72 -28.43 2.35
C ALA A 312 -7.83 -29.42 2.75
N SER A 313 -7.52 -30.36 3.64
CA SER A 313 -8.51 -31.32 4.15
C SER A 313 -9.61 -30.65 4.99
N ILE A 314 -9.32 -29.50 5.63
CA ILE A 314 -10.31 -28.74 6.40
C ILE A 314 -11.24 -27.97 5.46
N LEU A 315 -10.70 -27.35 4.41
CA LEU A 315 -11.47 -26.61 3.42
C LEU A 315 -12.41 -27.52 2.62
N ASP A 316 -12.05 -28.78 2.40
CA ASP A 316 -12.90 -29.76 1.70
C ASP A 316 -14.04 -30.32 2.60
N MET A 317 -13.98 -30.16 3.93
CA MET A 317 -14.94 -30.79 4.85
C MET A 317 -16.39 -30.32 4.69
N PRO A 318 -16.69 -29.00 4.55
CA PRO A 318 -18.07 -28.53 4.37
C PRO A 318 -18.73 -29.21 3.18
N ASP A 319 -18.09 -29.15 2.01
CA ASP A 319 -18.58 -29.73 0.77
C ASP A 319 -18.79 -31.25 0.87
N ASP A 320 -17.86 -31.97 1.50
CA ASP A 320 -17.95 -33.42 1.65
C ASP A 320 -19.08 -33.81 2.62
N VAL A 321 -19.24 -33.08 3.72
CA VAL A 321 -20.32 -33.33 4.71
C VAL A 321 -21.68 -32.97 4.12
N GLU A 322 -21.79 -31.88 3.36
CA GLU A 322 -23.01 -31.49 2.65
C GLU A 322 -23.42 -32.57 1.64
N LYS A 323 -22.48 -33.08 0.82
CA LYS A 323 -22.75 -34.18 -0.12
C LYS A 323 -23.21 -35.46 0.58
N LEU A 324 -22.63 -35.78 1.75
CA LEU A 324 -22.99 -36.97 2.52
C LEU A 324 -24.36 -36.87 3.21
N THR A 325 -24.76 -35.65 3.59
CA THR A 325 -26.02 -35.40 4.32
C THR A 325 -27.17 -34.99 3.41
N GLY A 326 -26.87 -34.51 2.19
CA GLY A 326 -27.85 -33.97 1.25
C GLY A 326 -28.45 -32.64 1.72
N LEU A 327 -27.77 -31.92 2.62
CA LEU A 327 -28.21 -30.62 3.13
C LEU A 327 -27.79 -29.50 2.16
N GLU A 328 -28.62 -28.46 2.09
CA GLU A 328 -28.23 -27.20 1.46
C GLU A 328 -27.19 -26.47 2.33
N HIS A 329 -26.24 -25.78 1.70
CA HIS A 329 -25.17 -25.04 2.38
C HIS A 329 -25.67 -24.11 3.48
N SER A 330 -26.74 -23.35 3.23
CA SER A 330 -27.37 -22.45 4.20
C SER A 330 -27.81 -23.19 5.46
N ALA A 331 -28.57 -24.28 5.28
CA ALA A 331 -29.05 -25.11 6.38
C ALA A 331 -27.93 -25.86 7.12
N PHE A 332 -26.82 -26.18 6.44
CA PHE A 332 -25.63 -26.74 7.08
C PHE A 332 -24.93 -25.70 7.96
N MET A 333 -24.72 -24.49 7.44
CA MET A 333 -24.08 -23.39 8.18
C MET A 333 -24.92 -22.94 9.38
N ASP A 334 -26.25 -22.94 9.27
CA ASP A 334 -27.18 -22.68 10.39
C ASP A 334 -27.05 -23.70 11.53
N VAL A 335 -26.72 -24.96 11.22
CA VAL A 335 -26.47 -25.96 12.25
C VAL A 335 -25.07 -25.79 12.83
N MET A 336 -24.11 -25.40 12.01
CA MET A 336 -22.72 -25.20 12.42
C MET A 336 -22.53 -23.94 13.27
N SER A 337 -23.39 -22.92 13.15
CA SER A 337 -23.31 -21.69 13.96
C SER A 337 -23.31 -21.96 15.46
N ASP A 338 -23.97 -23.03 15.93
CA ASP A 338 -23.97 -23.38 17.36
C ASP A 338 -22.63 -23.99 17.83
N TYR A 339 -21.71 -24.29 16.91
CA TYR A 339 -20.46 -25.02 17.17
C TYR A 339 -19.20 -24.33 16.64
N LEU A 340 -19.35 -23.31 15.78
CA LEU A 340 -18.24 -22.57 15.19
C LEU A 340 -17.68 -21.54 16.18
N TYR A 341 -16.35 -21.49 16.29
CA TYR A 341 -15.64 -20.56 17.17
C TYR A 341 -16.10 -19.09 17.01
N GLU A 342 -16.41 -18.68 15.79
CA GLU A 342 -16.87 -17.33 15.47
C GLU A 342 -18.20 -16.97 16.16
N SER A 343 -19.12 -17.92 16.26
CA SER A 343 -20.49 -17.66 16.74
C SER A 343 -20.61 -17.81 18.26
N ILE A 344 -19.95 -18.80 18.85
CA ILE A 344 -19.97 -19.07 20.31
C ILE A 344 -18.90 -18.29 21.09
N GLY A 345 -17.83 -17.84 20.43
CA GLY A 345 -16.75 -17.10 21.06
C GLY A 345 -15.85 -17.92 21.99
N THR A 346 -14.76 -17.30 22.43
CA THR A 346 -13.63 -17.99 23.10
C THR A 346 -14.01 -18.71 24.39
N SER A 347 -14.82 -18.08 25.24
CA SER A 347 -15.15 -18.60 26.58
C SER A 347 -15.98 -19.89 26.50
N GLU A 348 -17.01 -19.88 25.66
CA GLU A 348 -17.90 -21.03 25.48
C GLU A 348 -17.23 -22.16 24.67
N PHE A 349 -16.41 -21.79 23.69
CA PHE A 349 -15.65 -22.78 22.92
C PHE A 349 -14.65 -23.56 23.80
N LEU A 350 -13.92 -22.86 24.68
CA LEU A 350 -12.89 -23.49 25.54
C LEU A 350 -13.50 -24.29 26.71
N SER A 351 -14.58 -23.79 27.31
CA SER A 351 -15.28 -24.49 28.40
C SER A 351 -15.88 -25.83 27.93
N THR A 352 -16.35 -25.88 26.68
CA THR A 352 -16.88 -27.11 26.08
C THR A 352 -15.80 -28.11 25.63
N SER A 353 -14.56 -27.69 25.41
CA SER A 353 -13.41 -28.59 25.19
C SER A 353 -12.80 -29.10 26.51
N SER A 354 -12.81 -28.30 27.58
CA SER A 354 -12.16 -28.66 28.85
C SER A 354 -12.98 -29.63 29.74
N SER A 355 -14.16 -30.07 29.31
CA SER A 355 -15.08 -30.94 30.07
C SER A 355 -14.96 -32.44 29.74
N ARG A 356 -13.78 -32.91 29.32
CA ARG A 356 -13.49 -34.34 29.11
C ARG A 356 -12.40 -34.88 30.02
#